data_AF-B4VRE2-F1
#
_entry.id   AF-B4VRE2-F1
#
_cell.length_a   1.000
_cell.length_b   1.000
_cell.length_c   1.000
_cell.angle_alpha   90.00
_cell.angle_beta   90.00
_cell.angle_gamma   90.00
#
_symmetry.space_group_name_H-M   'P 1'
#
loop_
_entity.id
_entity.type
_entity.pdbx_description
1 polymer ?
#
loop_
_entity_poly.entity_id
_entity_poly.type
_entity_poly.pdbx_seq_one_letter_code
_entity_poly.pdbx_strand_id
1 'polypeptide(L)'
;MNPYAKWFSRMVWLGIVVNMFFIIPLCFFPEVLLSLLKMQIPVPIIWVRAAGLLLLELSILYIPGAIDPYRYKATAWMSVVVTRGAGATFFLSAVLFFGQDLGFITIALVDAFFVIVQGTLLFLAMKTQQPEMPETVQEFS
;
A
#
# COMPACT_ATOMS: atom_id res chain seq x y z
N MET A 1 21.94 2.08 -4.96
CA MET A 1 20.65 2.67 -4.53
C MET A 1 20.91 3.83 -3.59
N ASN A 2 20.24 4.97 -3.82
CA ASN A 2 20.28 6.11 -2.91
C ASN A 2 19.60 5.76 -1.56
N PRO A 3 19.81 6.54 -0.50
CA PRO A 3 19.24 6.23 0.82
C PRO A 3 17.70 6.17 0.79
N TYR A 4 17.03 7.00 0.00
CA TYR A 4 15.56 7.03 -0.12
C TYR A 4 15.00 5.71 -0.66
N ALA A 5 15.62 5.13 -1.69
CA ALA A 5 15.23 3.85 -2.27
C ALA A 5 15.42 2.68 -1.29
N LYS A 6 16.48 2.72 -0.46
CA LYS A 6 16.70 1.73 0.59
C LYS A 6 15.62 1.81 1.67
N TRP A 7 15.26 3.02 2.10
CA TRP A 7 14.19 3.22 3.07
C TRP A 7 12.82 2.89 2.50
N PHE A 8 12.56 3.21 1.22
CA PHE A 8 11.37 2.78 0.51
C PHE A 8 11.22 1.26 0.56
N SER A 9 12.26 0.51 0.16
CA SER A 9 12.28 -0.96 0.20
C SER A 9 11.94 -1.51 1.60
N ARG A 10 12.57 -0.95 2.66
CA ARG A 10 12.28 -1.34 4.04
C ARG A 10 10.82 -1.06 4.43
N MET A 11 10.26 0.07 4.00
CA MET A 11 8.88 0.44 4.29
C MET A 11 7.87 -0.42 3.53
N VAL A 12 8.20 -0.87 2.31
CA VAL A 12 7.38 -1.85 1.58
C VAL A 12 7.38 -3.18 2.31
N TRP A 13 8.55 -3.67 2.74
CA TRP A 13 8.65 -4.90 3.54
C TRP A 13 7.88 -4.81 4.86
N LEU A 14 8.00 -3.68 5.57
CA LEU A 14 7.20 -3.42 6.77
C LEU A 14 5.69 -3.47 6.46
N GLY A 15 5.27 -2.86 5.34
CA GLY A 15 3.88 -2.90 4.90
C GLY A 15 3.39 -4.31 4.55
N ILE A 16 4.24 -5.17 4.00
CA ILE A 16 3.93 -6.59 3.78
C ILE A 16 3.72 -7.30 5.12
N VAL A 17 4.61 -7.09 6.09
CA VAL A 17 4.47 -7.67 7.44
C VAL A 17 3.18 -7.20 8.12
N VAL A 18 2.87 -5.90 8.04
CA VAL A 18 1.60 -5.35 8.57
C VAL A 18 0.40 -6.00 7.88
N ASN A 19 0.44 -6.19 6.56
CA ASN A 19 -0.62 -6.90 5.85
C ASN A 19 -0.80 -8.33 6.35
N MET A 20 0.28 -9.05 6.70
CA MET A 20 0.17 -10.41 7.23
C MET A 20 -0.64 -10.47 8.53
N PHE A 21 -0.58 -9.43 9.37
CA PHE A 21 -1.42 -9.34 10.57
C PHE A 21 -2.91 -9.20 10.26
N PHE A 22 -3.28 -8.76 9.05
CA PHE A 22 -4.68 -8.78 8.59
C PHE A 22 -5.00 -10.07 7.84
N ILE A 23 -4.14 -10.51 6.93
CA ILE A 23 -4.35 -11.70 6.08
C ILE A 23 -4.56 -12.95 6.93
N ILE A 24 -3.69 -13.20 7.90
CA ILE A 24 -3.74 -14.45 8.69
C ILE A 24 -5.10 -14.55 9.42
N PRO A 25 -5.54 -13.55 10.19
CA PRO A 25 -6.87 -13.60 10.80
C PRO A 25 -8.01 -13.62 9.78
N LEU A 26 -7.94 -12.86 8.68
CA LEU A 26 -9.00 -12.88 7.65
C LEU A 26 -9.22 -14.28 7.05
N CYS A 27 -8.14 -15.04 6.84
CA CYS A 27 -8.23 -16.38 6.25
C CYS A 27 -8.68 -17.45 7.25
N PHE A 28 -8.16 -17.43 8.48
CA PHE A 28 -8.36 -18.52 9.45
C PHE A 28 -9.40 -18.19 10.53
N PHE A 29 -9.45 -16.94 10.99
CA PHE A 29 -10.29 -16.48 12.11
C PHE A 29 -11.01 -15.15 11.80
N PRO A 30 -11.76 -15.05 10.68
CA PRO A 30 -12.31 -13.77 10.21
C PRO A 30 -13.22 -13.11 11.23
N GLU A 31 -14.06 -13.88 11.92
CA GLU A 31 -15.00 -13.38 12.92
C GLU A 31 -14.31 -12.71 14.10
N VAL A 32 -13.14 -13.23 14.51
CA VAL A 32 -12.33 -12.66 15.60
C VAL A 32 -11.81 -11.28 15.21
N LEU A 33 -11.26 -11.15 14.00
CA LEU A 33 -10.76 -9.87 13.51
C LEU A 33 -11.89 -8.86 13.32
N LEU A 34 -13.00 -9.27 12.71
CA LEU A 34 -14.16 -8.38 12.52
C LEU A 34 -14.72 -7.91 13.87
N SER A 35 -14.84 -8.81 14.85
CA SER A 35 -15.28 -8.45 16.20
C SER A 35 -14.31 -7.47 16.87
N LEU A 36 -13.01 -7.69 16.73
CA LEU A 36 -11.97 -6.78 17.25
C LEU A 36 -12.10 -5.38 16.63
N LEU A 37 -12.37 -5.30 15.33
CA LEU A 37 -12.57 -4.07 14.60
C LEU A 37 -13.99 -3.49 14.75
N LYS A 38 -14.86 -4.14 15.53
CA LYS A 38 -16.28 -3.78 15.72
C LYS A 38 -17.04 -3.67 14.39
N MET A 39 -16.74 -4.56 13.46
CA MET A 39 -17.41 -4.69 12.17
C MET A 39 -18.53 -5.73 12.25
N GLN A 40 -19.55 -5.56 11.42
CA GLN A 40 -20.56 -6.58 11.21
C GLN A 40 -19.93 -7.84 10.61
N ILE A 41 -20.39 -9.01 11.09
CA ILE A 41 -19.97 -10.31 10.56
C ILE A 41 -20.90 -10.65 9.40
N PRO A 42 -20.43 -10.60 8.14
CA PRO A 42 -21.29 -10.84 7.00
C PRO A 42 -21.61 -12.34 6.86
N VAL A 43 -22.81 -12.62 6.37
CA VAL A 43 -23.23 -13.96 5.96
C VAL A 43 -23.47 -13.94 4.45
N PRO A 44 -22.70 -14.69 3.63
CA PRO A 44 -21.71 -15.69 4.01
C PRO A 44 -20.32 -15.11 4.32
N ILE A 45 -19.63 -15.70 5.31
CA ILE A 45 -18.29 -15.27 5.78
C ILE A 45 -17.17 -15.47 4.73
N ILE A 46 -17.45 -16.22 3.66
CA ILE A 46 -16.47 -16.54 2.61
C ILE A 46 -15.91 -15.29 1.93
N TRP A 47 -16.69 -14.21 1.81
CA TRP A 47 -16.25 -12.96 1.20
C TRP A 47 -15.12 -12.28 1.99
N VAL A 48 -15.13 -12.42 3.30
CA VAL A 48 -14.08 -11.87 4.18
C VAL A 48 -12.78 -12.63 4.00
N ARG A 49 -12.86 -13.96 3.84
CA ARG A 49 -11.70 -14.81 3.53
C ARG A 49 -11.15 -14.50 2.14
N ALA A 50 -12.04 -14.30 1.16
CA ALA A 50 -11.66 -13.90 -0.19
C ALA A 50 -10.92 -12.54 -0.19
N ALA A 51 -11.40 -11.56 0.58
CA ALA A 51 -10.71 -10.28 0.75
C ALA A 51 -9.30 -10.45 1.37
N GLY A 52 -9.14 -11.37 2.34
CA GLY A 52 -7.83 -11.72 2.90
C GLY A 52 -6.87 -12.32 1.86
N LEU A 53 -7.36 -13.17 0.96
CA LEU A 53 -6.56 -13.74 -0.13
C LEU A 53 -6.17 -12.68 -1.16
N LEU A 54 -7.07 -11.77 -1.52
CA LEU A 54 -6.73 -10.65 -2.40
C LEU A 54 -5.64 -9.77 -1.78
N LEU A 55 -5.73 -9.48 -0.48
CA LEU A 55 -4.69 -8.73 0.22
C LEU A 55 -3.34 -9.46 0.22
N LEU A 56 -3.35 -10.79 0.30
CA LEU A 56 -2.15 -11.62 0.15
C LEU A 56 -1.55 -11.51 -1.25
N GLU A 57 -2.36 -11.63 -2.30
CA GLU A 57 -1.94 -11.48 -3.69
C GLU A 57 -1.30 -10.11 -3.93
N LEU A 58 -1.94 -9.03 -3.48
CA LEU A 58 -1.37 -7.68 -3.56
C LEU A 58 -0.03 -7.59 -2.82
N SER A 59 0.08 -8.20 -1.64
CA SER A 59 1.32 -8.21 -0.86
C SER A 59 2.47 -8.91 -1.60
N ILE A 60 2.18 -9.99 -2.32
CA ILE A 60 3.15 -10.70 -3.17
C ILE A 60 3.56 -9.80 -4.35
N LEU A 61 2.60 -9.13 -4.98
CA LEU A 61 2.86 -8.22 -6.09
C LEU A 61 3.71 -6.99 -5.71
N TYR A 62 3.82 -6.66 -4.42
CA TYR A 62 4.72 -5.60 -3.95
C TYR A 62 6.21 -6.02 -3.94
N ILE A 63 6.49 -7.34 -3.89
CA ILE A 63 7.85 -7.87 -3.70
C ILE A 63 8.85 -7.38 -4.77
N PRO A 64 8.54 -7.39 -6.09
CA PRO A 64 9.49 -6.92 -7.09
C PRO A 64 9.87 -5.44 -6.89
N GLY A 65 8.90 -4.59 -6.55
CA GLY A 65 9.15 -3.17 -6.23
C GLY A 65 9.94 -2.97 -4.94
N ALA A 66 9.80 -3.89 -3.97
CA ALA A 66 10.58 -3.89 -2.74
C ALA A 66 12.04 -4.31 -2.97
N ILE A 67 12.30 -5.28 -3.84
CA ILE A 67 13.65 -5.79 -4.11
C ILE A 67 14.45 -4.76 -4.91
N ASP A 68 13.90 -4.26 -6.02
CA ASP A 68 14.56 -3.28 -6.86
C ASP A 68 13.54 -2.26 -7.42
N PRO A 69 13.34 -1.13 -6.71
CA PRO A 69 12.39 -0.11 -7.14
C PRO A 69 12.79 0.58 -8.44
N TYR A 70 14.06 0.55 -8.83
CA TYR A 70 14.54 1.19 -10.06
C TYR A 70 14.39 0.31 -11.29
N ARG A 71 14.55 -1.00 -11.12
CA ARG A 71 14.27 -1.98 -12.18
C ARG A 71 12.76 -2.16 -12.38
N TYR A 72 11.99 -2.19 -11.30
CA TYR A 72 10.55 -2.43 -11.32
C TYR A 72 9.74 -1.17 -10.98
N LYS A 73 10.00 -0.06 -11.69
CA LYS A 73 9.36 1.25 -11.43
C LYS A 73 7.84 1.19 -11.48
N ALA A 74 7.28 0.52 -12.49
CA ALA A 74 5.84 0.38 -12.64
C ALA A 74 5.24 -0.34 -11.42
N THR A 75 5.83 -1.46 -11.01
CA THR A 75 5.39 -2.21 -9.82
C THR A 75 5.53 -1.41 -8.53
N ALA A 76 6.64 -0.67 -8.36
CA ALA A 76 6.82 0.22 -7.22
C ALA A 76 5.74 1.30 -7.16
N TRP A 77 5.44 1.98 -8.27
CA TRP A 77 4.38 3.00 -8.31
C TRP A 77 2.98 2.40 -8.13
N MET A 78 2.69 1.23 -8.71
CA MET A 78 1.41 0.53 -8.53
C MET A 78 1.20 0.10 -7.07
N SER A 79 2.27 -0.34 -6.39
CA SER A 79 2.21 -0.72 -4.97
C SER A 79 1.85 0.46 -4.04
N VAL A 80 2.13 1.69 -4.47
CA VAL A 80 1.83 2.89 -3.66
C VAL A 80 0.50 3.50 -4.10
N VAL A 81 0.38 3.88 -5.37
CA VAL A 81 -0.74 4.73 -5.83
C VAL A 81 -2.00 3.89 -6.07
N VAL A 82 -1.87 2.78 -6.80
CA VAL A 82 -3.03 2.00 -7.23
C VAL A 82 -3.57 1.17 -6.09
N THR A 83 -2.71 0.53 -5.32
CA THR A 83 -3.17 -0.43 -4.31
C THR A 83 -3.41 0.24 -2.97
N ARG A 84 -2.37 0.82 -2.35
CA ARG A 84 -2.50 1.52 -1.06
C ARG A 84 -3.31 2.82 -1.18
N GLY A 85 -3.10 3.58 -2.25
CA GLY A 85 -3.83 4.83 -2.50
C GLY A 85 -5.31 4.60 -2.75
N ALA A 86 -5.65 3.65 -3.62
CA ALA A 86 -7.05 3.31 -3.85
C ALA A 86 -7.68 2.63 -2.63
N GLY A 87 -6.95 1.77 -1.90
CA GLY A 87 -7.42 1.14 -0.67
C GLY A 87 -7.81 2.17 0.39
N ALA A 88 -6.89 3.09 0.72
CA ALA A 88 -7.15 4.18 1.66
C ALA A 88 -8.36 5.01 1.24
N THR A 89 -8.41 5.41 -0.03
CA THR A 89 -9.51 6.22 -0.57
C THR A 89 -10.83 5.45 -0.52
N PHE A 90 -10.84 4.19 -0.93
CA PHE A 90 -12.03 3.35 -0.97
C PHE A 90 -12.61 3.15 0.43
N PHE A 91 -11.81 2.70 1.39
CA PHE A 91 -12.30 2.45 2.75
C PHE A 91 -12.70 3.74 3.47
N LEU A 92 -12.00 4.84 3.24
CA LEU A 92 -12.40 6.14 3.78
C LEU A 92 -13.74 6.60 3.18
N SER A 93 -13.90 6.47 1.86
CA SER A 93 -15.15 6.82 1.17
C SER A 93 -16.31 5.95 1.63
N ALA A 94 -16.07 4.65 1.81
CA ALA A 94 -17.04 3.66 2.26
C ALA A 94 -17.65 4.07 3.62
N VAL A 95 -16.83 4.55 4.54
CA VAL A 95 -17.31 4.99 5.86
C VAL A 95 -17.97 6.36 5.79
N LEU A 96 -17.36 7.33 5.11
CA LEU A 96 -17.85 8.72 5.10
C LEU A 96 -19.13 8.92 4.28
N PHE A 97 -19.29 8.21 3.17
CA PHE A 97 -20.37 8.43 2.21
C PHE A 97 -21.36 7.26 2.09
N PHE A 98 -20.93 6.03 2.37
CA PHE A 98 -21.75 4.82 2.18
C PHE A 98 -22.21 4.17 3.50
N GLY A 99 -21.95 4.81 4.64
CA GLY A 99 -22.46 4.37 5.95
C GLY A 99 -21.90 3.03 6.44
N GLN A 100 -20.70 2.65 6.00
CA GLN A 100 -20.03 1.42 6.46
C GLN A 100 -19.47 1.56 7.87
N ASP A 101 -19.18 0.42 8.50
CA ASP A 101 -18.69 0.36 9.88
C ASP A 101 -17.39 1.16 10.09
N LEU A 102 -17.29 1.84 11.24
CA LEU A 102 -16.10 2.63 11.61
C LEU A 102 -14.82 1.80 11.67
N GLY A 103 -14.92 0.48 11.84
CA GLY A 103 -13.76 -0.42 11.79
C GLY A 103 -12.93 -0.27 10.51
N PHE A 104 -13.56 0.05 9.37
CA PHE A 104 -12.89 0.20 8.08
C PHE A 104 -11.95 1.42 8.05
N ILE A 105 -12.15 2.41 8.93
CA ILE A 105 -11.23 3.54 9.09
C ILE A 105 -9.84 3.04 9.50
N THR A 106 -9.76 1.99 10.33
CA THR A 106 -8.46 1.43 10.76
C THR A 106 -7.64 0.98 9.56
N ILE A 107 -8.28 0.28 8.61
CA ILE A 107 -7.65 -0.18 7.38
C ILE A 107 -7.26 1.02 6.51
N ALA A 108 -8.17 1.99 6.37
CA ALA A 108 -7.92 3.21 5.60
C ALA A 108 -6.72 4.02 6.13
N LEU A 109 -6.59 4.15 7.45
CA LEU A 109 -5.50 4.89 8.10
C LEU A 109 -4.16 4.17 7.94
N VAL A 110 -4.13 2.84 8.06
CA VAL A 110 -2.92 2.05 7.82
C VAL A 110 -2.47 2.22 6.38
N ASP A 111 -3.37 2.08 5.41
CA ASP A 111 -3.03 2.27 4.01
C ASP A 111 -2.59 3.72 3.73
N ALA A 112 -3.29 4.72 4.25
CA ALA A 112 -2.94 6.13 4.06
C ALA A 112 -1.54 6.44 4.60
N PHE A 113 -1.18 5.92 5.78
CA PHE A 113 0.16 6.05 6.33
C PHE A 113 1.22 5.49 5.36
N PHE A 114 1.01 4.28 4.84
CA PHE A 114 1.95 3.68 3.90
C PHE A 114 2.00 4.42 2.56
N VAL A 115 0.87 4.92 2.03
CA VAL A 115 0.86 5.75 0.81
C VAL A 115 1.71 6.99 0.98
N ILE A 116 1.55 7.72 2.09
CA ILE A 116 2.27 8.97 2.33
C ILE A 116 3.76 8.67 2.46
N VAL A 117 4.14 7.75 3.34
CA VAL A 117 5.55 7.45 3.61
C VAL A 117 6.23 6.83 2.38
N GLN A 118 5.66 5.78 1.81
CA GLN A 118 6.26 5.10 0.65
C GLN A 118 6.22 5.99 -0.59
N GLY A 119 5.15 6.75 -0.80
CA GLY A 119 5.02 7.69 -1.92
C GLY A 119 6.06 8.81 -1.87
N THR A 120 6.24 9.44 -0.70
CA THR A 120 7.28 10.46 -0.53
C THR A 120 8.68 9.87 -0.75
N LEU A 121 8.98 8.70 -0.16
CA LEU A 121 10.28 8.05 -0.33
C LEU A 121 10.54 7.63 -1.78
N LEU A 122 9.54 7.09 -2.47
CA LEU A 122 9.64 6.69 -3.88
C LEU A 122 9.84 7.91 -4.78
N PHE A 123 9.07 8.98 -4.56
CA PHE A 123 9.21 10.23 -5.31
C PHE A 123 10.61 10.83 -5.17
N LEU A 124 11.11 10.96 -3.94
CA LEU A 124 12.47 11.43 -3.67
C LEU A 124 13.51 10.48 -4.28
N ALA A 125 13.30 9.16 -4.17
CA ALA A 125 14.20 8.16 -4.73
C ALA A 125 14.34 8.27 -6.25
N MET A 126 13.25 8.55 -6.96
CA MET A 126 13.21 8.72 -8.42
C MET A 126 13.79 10.07 -8.85
N LYS A 127 13.48 11.16 -8.13
CA LYS A 127 14.02 12.49 -8.42
C LYS A 127 15.54 12.52 -8.33
N THR A 128 16.13 11.93 -7.30
CA THR A 128 17.59 11.86 -7.14
C THR A 128 18.27 10.90 -8.13
N GLN A 129 17.51 10.04 -8.83
CA GLN A 129 18.04 9.15 -9.86
C GLN A 129 18.10 9.82 -11.24
N GLN A 130 17.25 10.82 -11.51
CA GLN A 130 17.36 11.59 -12.76
C GLN A 130 18.63 12.45 -12.70
N PRO A 131 19.59 12.28 -13.63
CA PRO A 131 20.70 13.21 -13.72
C PRO A 131 20.14 14.60 -14.05
N GLU A 132 20.66 15.64 -13.40
CA GLU A 132 20.41 17.02 -13.84
C GLU A 132 20.79 17.10 -15.33
N MET A 133 19.85 17.51 -16.19
CA MET A 133 20.23 17.84 -17.56
C MET A 133 21.23 18.99 -17.47
N PRO A 134 22.44 18.87 -18.05
CA PRO A 134 23.40 19.94 -17.98
C PRO A 134 22.79 21.19 -18.63
N GLU A 135 22.91 22.34 -17.96
CA GLU A 135 22.45 23.67 -18.40
C GLU A 135 23.02 24.12 -19.76
N THR A 136 23.82 23.30 -20.44
CA THR A 136 24.59 23.62 -21.64
C THR A 136 23.79 23.76 -22.94
N VAL A 137 22.46 23.71 -22.92
CA VAL A 137 21.62 23.86 -24.13
C VAL A 137 20.99 25.26 -24.25
N GLN A 138 21.14 26.13 -23.25
CA GLN A 138 20.58 27.50 -23.31
C GLN A 138 21.53 28.56 -23.90
N GLU A 139 22.82 28.27 -24.16
CA GLU A 139 23.77 29.25 -24.70
C GLU A 139 23.96 29.21 -26.24
N PHE A 140 23.21 28.37 -26.97
CA PHE A 140 23.37 28.22 -28.43
C PHE A 140 22.08 28.47 -29.23
N SER A 141 21.30 29.51 -28.89
CA SER A 141 20.22 30.02 -29.75
C SER A 141 20.21 31.53 -29.88
#